data_AF-A0A2E1WFR1-F1
#
_entry.id   AF-A0A2E1WFR1-F1
#
_cell.length_a   1.000
_cell.length_b   1.000
_cell.length_c   1.000
_cell.angle_alpha   90.00
_cell.angle_beta   90.00
_cell.angle_gamma   90.00
#
_symmetry.space_group_name_H-M   'P 1'
#
loop_
_entity.id
_entity.type
_entity.pdbx_description
1 polymer ?
#
loop_
_entity_poly.entity_id
_entity_poly.type
_entity_poly.pdbx_seq_one_letter_code
_entity_poly.pdbx_strand_id
1 'polypeptide(L)'
;MISNLVHIMKLRGLLLLFPILGLSQNLIVSEIIHKGNTLTKNYIIQREIQHQIQMPLDSTIAEEDQNRLINLGIFADVKWRAIPLENMTIRLEYVIIENNKFWGGRFFGGPAPAYDEETGWSYGAGGVFKNVRGRNEQVGGGFAFGGR
;
A
#
# COMPACT_ATOMS: atom_id res chain seq x y z
N MET A 1 -56.43 35.25 -0.33
CA MET A 1 -56.16 34.12 0.59
C MET A 1 -55.27 33.04 -0.02
N ILE A 2 -55.32 32.80 -1.33
CA ILE A 2 -54.55 31.73 -2.01
C ILE A 2 -53.06 32.11 -2.22
N SER A 3 -52.73 33.41 -2.34
CA SER A 3 -51.35 33.89 -2.59
C SER A 3 -50.36 33.62 -1.44
N ASN A 4 -50.80 33.74 -0.19
CA ASN A 4 -49.95 33.52 0.99
C ASN A 4 -49.64 32.02 1.23
N LEU A 5 -50.52 31.13 0.78
CA LEU A 5 -50.35 29.68 0.93
C LEU A 5 -49.24 29.15 0.00
N VAL A 6 -49.17 29.68 -1.23
CA VAL A 6 -48.13 29.33 -2.22
C VAL A 6 -46.75 29.78 -1.75
N HIS A 7 -46.65 30.93 -1.08
CA HIS A 7 -45.39 31.43 -0.52
C HIS A 7 -44.86 30.55 0.63
N ILE A 8 -45.75 30.06 1.51
CA ILE A 8 -45.42 29.12 2.59
C ILE A 8 -45.01 27.75 2.05
N MET A 9 -45.66 27.26 0.98
CA MET A 9 -45.31 25.98 0.34
C MET A 9 -43.96 26.02 -0.38
N LYS A 10 -43.58 27.15 -1.00
CA LYS A 10 -42.24 27.33 -1.60
C LYS A 10 -41.12 27.37 -0.56
N LEU A 11 -41.38 27.90 0.65
CA LEU A 11 -40.39 27.98 1.73
C LEU A 11 -40.12 26.62 2.41
N ARG A 12 -41.13 25.73 2.45
CA ARG A 12 -41.00 24.37 3.01
C ARG A 12 -40.13 23.44 2.17
N GLY A 13 -40.15 23.58 0.84
CA GLY A 13 -39.27 22.82 -0.05
C GLY A 13 -37.77 23.14 0.15
N LEU A 14 -37.46 24.37 0.55
CA LEU A 14 -36.09 24.82 0.81
C LEU A 14 -35.52 24.21 2.11
N LEU A 15 -36.36 23.99 3.12
CA LEU A 15 -36.00 23.35 4.39
C LEU A 15 -35.68 21.85 4.25
N LEU A 16 -36.24 21.17 3.24
CA LEU A 16 -35.96 19.75 2.96
C LEU A 16 -34.62 19.53 2.23
N LEU A 17 -34.00 20.57 1.67
CA LEU A 17 -32.70 20.50 1.00
C LEU A 17 -31.52 20.75 1.96
N PHE A 18 -31.75 21.38 3.12
CA PHE A 18 -30.74 21.63 4.14
C PHE A 18 -29.98 20.37 4.64
N PRO A 19 -30.62 19.20 4.87
CA PRO A 19 -29.88 18.03 5.34
C PRO A 19 -28.95 17.42 4.28
N ILE A 20 -29.12 17.73 3.00
CA ILE A 20 -28.31 17.16 1.90
C ILE A 20 -26.96 17.91 1.77
N LEU A 21 -26.94 19.22 2.09
CA LEU A 21 -25.73 20.04 2.04
C LEU A 21 -24.73 19.75 3.16
N GLY A 22 -25.16 19.09 4.25
CA GLY A 22 -24.31 18.74 5.39
C GLY A 22 -23.51 17.44 5.23
N LEU A 23 -23.66 16.72 4.10
CA LEU A 23 -23.08 15.38 3.90
C LEU A 23 -21.68 15.38 3.29
N SER A 24 -21.13 16.52 2.88
CA SER A 24 -19.72 16.59 2.44
C SER A 24 -18.80 17.01 3.59
N GLN A 25 -18.78 16.23 4.67
CA GLN A 25 -17.70 16.39 5.65
C GLN A 25 -16.45 15.72 5.09
N ASN A 26 -15.52 16.55 4.60
CA ASN A 26 -14.18 16.08 4.25
C ASN A 26 -13.47 15.68 5.54
N LEU A 27 -13.42 14.38 5.81
CA LEU A 27 -12.73 13.83 6.96
C LEU A 27 -11.23 14.03 6.78
N ILE A 28 -10.65 14.95 7.55
CA ILE A 28 -9.23 15.31 7.45
C ILE A 28 -8.36 14.22 8.06
N VAL A 29 -7.34 13.79 7.33
CA VAL A 29 -6.30 12.89 7.84
C VAL A 29 -5.35 13.69 8.72
N SER A 30 -5.39 13.47 10.03
CA SER A 30 -4.53 14.17 10.99
C SER A 30 -3.26 13.38 11.32
N GLU A 31 -3.28 12.07 11.12
CA GLU A 31 -2.19 11.17 11.47
C GLU A 31 -2.06 10.06 10.43
N ILE A 32 -0.83 9.73 10.05
CA ILE A 32 -0.52 8.56 9.21
C ILE A 32 0.46 7.69 9.98
N ILE A 33 0.09 6.42 10.18
CA ILE A 33 0.92 5.45 10.88
C ILE A 33 1.02 4.14 10.09
N HIS A 34 2.04 3.37 10.40
CA HIS A 34 2.20 2.01 9.91
C HIS A 34 2.54 1.06 11.06
N LYS A 35 2.15 -0.21 10.91
CA LYS A 35 2.47 -1.27 11.89
C LYS A 35 2.75 -2.61 11.21
N GLY A 36 3.38 -3.51 11.95
CA GLY A 36 3.62 -4.89 11.53
C GLY A 36 4.98 -5.13 10.86
N ASN A 37 5.77 -4.08 10.61
CA ASN A 37 7.16 -4.23 10.20
C ASN A 37 8.08 -4.50 11.41
N THR A 38 8.88 -5.55 11.32
CA THR A 38 9.86 -5.96 12.34
C THR A 38 11.29 -5.88 11.82
N LEU A 39 11.48 -6.20 10.54
CA LEU A 39 12.78 -6.19 9.88
C LEU A 39 12.99 -4.95 9.03
N THR A 40 11.98 -4.58 8.25
CA THR A 40 12.03 -3.45 7.31
C THR A 40 12.02 -2.14 8.07
N LYS A 41 12.92 -1.23 7.71
CA LYS A 41 13.04 0.07 8.38
C LYS A 41 11.86 0.97 8.06
N ASN A 42 11.42 1.75 9.05
CA ASN A 42 10.27 2.66 8.91
C ASN A 42 10.37 3.60 7.70
N TYR A 43 11.56 4.13 7.41
CA TYR A 43 11.76 5.06 6.30
C TYR A 43 11.48 4.41 4.92
N ILE A 44 11.59 3.09 4.79
CA ILE A 44 11.24 2.37 3.55
C ILE A 44 9.74 2.37 3.32
N ILE A 45 8.94 2.37 4.37
CA ILE A 45 7.48 2.43 4.27
C ILE A 45 7.05 3.87 4.05
N GLN A 46 7.57 4.78 4.89
CA GLN A 46 7.19 6.20 4.88
C GLN A 46 7.46 6.87 3.54
N ARG A 47 8.53 6.50 2.82
CA ARG A 47 8.84 7.10 1.51
C ARG A 47 7.87 6.68 0.40
N GLU A 48 7.12 5.59 0.58
CA GLU A 48 6.16 5.13 -0.43
C GLU A 48 4.76 5.72 -0.20
N ILE A 49 4.50 6.33 0.97
CA ILE A 49 3.24 6.98 1.31
C ILE A 49 3.25 8.40 0.71
N GLN A 50 2.30 8.71 -0.17
CA GLN A 50 2.14 10.05 -0.75
C GLN A 50 0.94 10.78 -0.18
N HIS A 51 -0.02 10.07 0.43
CA HIS A 51 -1.09 10.72 1.17
C HIS A 51 -0.48 11.61 2.25
N GLN A 52 -0.87 12.89 2.28
CA GLN A 52 -0.34 13.86 3.23
C GLN A 52 -1.22 13.94 4.47
N ILE A 53 -0.66 14.47 5.55
CA ILE A 53 -1.45 14.94 6.69
C ILE A 53 -2.13 16.27 6.34
N GLN A 54 -3.20 16.60 7.06
CA GLN A 54 -3.97 17.83 6.90
C GLN A 54 -4.69 17.97 5.55
N MET A 55 -4.86 16.88 4.81
CA MET A 55 -5.71 16.82 3.63
C MET A 55 -6.92 15.90 3.89
N PRO A 56 -8.03 16.07 3.13
CA PRO A 56 -9.13 15.11 3.15
C PRO A 56 -8.64 13.69 2.86
N LEU A 57 -9.27 12.69 3.49
CA LEU A 57 -9.05 11.30 3.13
C LEU A 57 -9.42 11.08 1.66
N ASP A 58 -8.44 10.67 0.87
CA ASP A 58 -8.62 10.25 -0.51
C ASP A 58 -8.28 8.76 -0.62
N SER A 59 -9.30 7.93 -0.86
CA SER A 59 -9.13 6.49 -0.97
C SER A 59 -8.31 6.08 -2.19
N THR A 60 -8.34 6.85 -3.27
CA THR A 60 -7.55 6.57 -4.49
C THR A 60 -6.07 6.75 -4.18
N ILE A 61 -5.69 7.82 -3.47
CA ILE A 61 -4.30 8.00 -3.03
C ILE A 61 -3.91 6.90 -2.04
N ALA A 62 -4.77 6.56 -1.07
CA ALA A 62 -4.47 5.51 -0.10
C ALA A 62 -4.25 4.12 -0.76
N GLU A 63 -5.02 3.80 -1.80
CA GLU A 63 -4.86 2.60 -2.62
C GLU A 63 -3.58 2.64 -3.47
N GLU A 64 -3.22 3.79 -4.04
CA GLU A 64 -1.95 3.97 -4.74
C GLU A 64 -0.74 3.82 -3.81
N ASP A 65 -0.80 4.37 -2.59
CA ASP A 65 0.19 4.18 -1.54
C ASP A 65 0.36 2.68 -1.19
N GLN A 66 -0.75 1.96 -1.01
CA GLN A 66 -0.76 0.51 -0.79
C GLN A 66 -0.10 -0.23 -1.96
N ASN A 67 -0.44 0.13 -3.20
CA ASN A 67 0.13 -0.48 -4.40
C ASN A 67 1.64 -0.24 -4.50
N ARG A 68 2.14 0.96 -4.18
CA ARG A 68 3.58 1.24 -4.13
C ARG A 68 4.29 0.38 -3.08
N LEU A 69 3.70 0.21 -1.90
CA LEU A 69 4.23 -0.69 -0.86
C LEU A 69 4.27 -2.16 -1.32
N ILE A 70 3.20 -2.66 -1.95
CA ILE A 70 3.14 -4.03 -2.50
C ILE A 70 4.19 -4.22 -3.60
N ASN A 71 4.35 -3.22 -4.47
CA ASN A 71 5.29 -3.25 -5.59
C ASN A 71 6.76 -3.29 -5.15
N LEU A 72 7.08 -3.00 -3.89
CA LEU A 72 8.43 -3.26 -3.36
C LEU A 72 8.77 -4.76 -3.37
N GLY A 73 7.78 -5.66 -3.36
CA GLY A 73 7.99 -7.10 -3.44
C GLY A 73 8.70 -7.71 -2.23
N ILE A 74 8.70 -7.00 -1.10
CA ILE A 74 9.31 -7.40 0.19
C ILE A 74 8.28 -7.65 1.31
N PHE A 75 7.01 -7.34 1.06
CA PHE A 75 5.88 -7.61 1.95
C PHE A 75 5.05 -8.75 1.38
N ALA A 76 4.44 -9.54 2.26
CA ALA A 76 3.49 -10.57 1.85
C ALA A 76 2.11 -9.98 1.54
N ASP A 77 1.71 -8.96 2.31
CA ASP A 77 0.47 -8.22 2.10
C ASP A 77 0.57 -6.85 2.79
N VAL A 78 -0.23 -5.90 2.31
CA VAL A 78 -0.37 -4.55 2.89
C VAL A 78 -1.85 -4.20 2.85
N LYS A 79 -2.41 -3.74 3.96
CA LYS A 79 -3.79 -3.23 4.04
C LYS A 79 -3.77 -1.83 4.62
N TRP A 80 -4.78 -1.03 4.31
CA TRP A 80 -4.97 0.27 4.95
C TRP A 80 -6.36 0.37 5.57
N ARG A 81 -6.49 1.24 6.58
CA ARG A 81 -7.77 1.56 7.21
C ARG A 81 -7.80 3.00 7.68
N ALA A 82 -8.96 3.64 7.54
CA ALA A 82 -9.26 4.93 8.12
C ALA A 82 -9.89 4.74 9.49
N ILE A 83 -9.24 5.23 10.55
CA ILE A 83 -9.70 5.12 11.93
C ILE A 83 -10.18 6.50 12.38
N PRO A 84 -11.47 6.69 12.68
CA PRO A 84 -11.98 7.93 13.26
C PRO A 84 -11.37 8.20 14.64
N LEU A 85 -10.99 9.46 14.88
CA LEU A 85 -10.50 9.96 16.15
C LEU A 85 -11.54 10.84 16.84
N GLU A 86 -11.38 11.04 18.15
CA GLU A 86 -12.33 11.80 18.99
C GLU A 86 -12.53 13.25 18.54
N ASN A 87 -11.52 13.85 17.91
CA ASN A 87 -11.56 15.22 17.38
C ASN A 87 -12.18 15.33 15.97
N MET A 88 -12.92 14.31 15.53
CA MET A 88 -13.54 14.23 14.19
C MET A 88 -12.53 14.24 13.02
N THR A 89 -11.28 13.86 13.28
CA THR A 89 -10.27 13.62 12.24
C THR A 89 -10.04 12.12 12.03
N ILE A 90 -9.25 11.76 11.02
CA ILE A 90 -8.92 10.38 10.67
C ILE A 90 -7.43 10.11 10.92
N ARG A 91 -7.14 8.95 11.49
CA ARG A 91 -5.84 8.29 11.39
C ARG A 91 -5.86 7.31 10.23
N LEU A 92 -4.99 7.52 9.25
CA LEU A 92 -4.75 6.57 8.17
C LEU A 92 -3.68 5.57 8.62
N GLU A 93 -4.07 4.31 8.82
CA GLU A 93 -3.17 3.25 9.29
C GLU A 93 -2.89 2.23 8.19
N TYR A 94 -1.61 2.02 7.90
CA TYR A 94 -1.13 0.92 7.05
C TYR A 94 -0.72 -0.28 7.91
N VAL A 95 -1.32 -1.44 7.64
CA VAL A 95 -1.03 -2.72 8.28
C VAL A 95 -0.18 -3.55 7.33
N ILE A 96 1.05 -3.83 7.73
CA ILE A 96 2.04 -4.53 6.92
C ILE A 96 2.19 -5.95 7.43
N ILE A 97 2.11 -6.91 6.50
CA ILE A 97 2.43 -8.31 6.76
C ILE A 97 3.79 -8.56 6.11
N GLU A 98 4.85 -8.62 6.91
CA GLU A 98 6.19 -8.87 6.40
C GLU A 98 6.38 -10.29 5.88
N ASN A 99 7.14 -10.41 4.78
CA ASN A 99 7.62 -11.70 4.30
C ASN A 99 8.98 -12.02 4.94
N ASN A 100 8.96 -12.59 6.15
CA ASN A 100 10.17 -12.89 6.92
C ASN A 100 10.76 -14.28 6.63
N LYS A 101 10.08 -15.12 5.84
CA LYS A 101 10.58 -16.45 5.48
C LYS A 101 11.84 -16.32 4.63
N PHE A 102 12.81 -17.19 4.88
CA PHE A 102 13.99 -17.27 4.02
C PHE A 102 13.58 -17.77 2.63
N TRP A 103 13.17 -19.04 2.51
CA TRP A 103 12.72 -19.62 1.25
C TRP A 103 11.33 -19.11 0.84
N GLY A 104 11.20 -18.69 -0.43
CA GLY A 104 9.92 -18.20 -0.98
C GLY A 104 9.52 -16.82 -0.46
N GLY A 105 10.41 -16.17 0.30
CA GLY A 105 10.22 -14.82 0.78
C GLY A 105 11.40 -13.95 0.45
N ARG A 106 12.35 -13.90 1.38
CA ARG A 106 13.54 -13.07 1.24
C ARG A 106 14.56 -13.65 0.28
N PHE A 107 14.61 -14.97 0.12
CA PHE A 107 15.46 -15.65 -0.84
C PHE A 107 14.63 -16.29 -1.95
N PHE A 108 15.04 -16.01 -3.19
CA PHE A 108 14.56 -16.68 -4.39
C PHE A 108 15.76 -17.14 -5.21
N GLY A 109 15.82 -18.43 -5.52
CA GLY A 109 16.95 -19.01 -6.22
C GLY A 109 16.85 -20.53 -6.31
N GLY A 110 17.73 -21.13 -7.09
CA GLY A 110 17.73 -22.56 -7.30
C GLY A 110 18.75 -23.01 -8.34
N PRO A 111 18.85 -24.33 -8.55
CA PRO A 111 19.61 -24.91 -9.64
C PRO A 111 18.93 -24.61 -10.99
N ALA A 112 19.75 -24.48 -12.03
CA ALA A 112 19.34 -24.25 -13.41
C ALA A 112 20.18 -25.16 -14.33
N PRO A 113 19.87 -26.47 -14.40
CA PRO A 113 20.49 -27.36 -15.38
C PRO A 113 19.97 -27.05 -16.79
N ALA A 114 20.84 -27.13 -17.77
CA ALA A 114 20.52 -27.01 -19.19
C ALA A 114 21.27 -28.06 -19.99
N TYR A 115 20.69 -28.49 -21.12
CA TYR A 115 21.33 -29.40 -22.06
C TYR A 115 21.36 -28.74 -23.43
N ASP A 116 22.51 -28.86 -24.08
CA ASP A 116 22.75 -28.43 -25.45
C ASP A 116 23.35 -29.61 -26.24
N GLU A 117 22.97 -29.77 -27.50
CA GLU A 117 23.37 -30.94 -28.30
C GLU A 117 24.85 -30.92 -28.69
N GLU A 118 25.44 -29.74 -28.86
CA GLU A 118 26.85 -29.58 -29.26
C GLU A 118 27.79 -29.69 -28.06
N THR A 119 27.39 -29.12 -26.93
CA THR A 119 28.27 -28.88 -25.78
C THR A 119 27.90 -29.69 -24.53
N GLY A 120 26.76 -30.39 -24.57
CA GLY A 120 26.28 -31.29 -23.52
C GLY A 120 25.64 -30.57 -22.33
N TRP A 121 25.75 -31.16 -21.15
CA TRP A 121 25.14 -30.62 -19.93
C TRP A 121 25.88 -29.38 -19.41
N SER A 122 25.09 -28.38 -19.03
CA SER A 122 25.50 -27.21 -18.25
C SER A 122 24.75 -27.18 -16.93
N TYR A 123 25.45 -26.82 -15.86
CA TYR A 123 24.89 -26.71 -14.52
C TYR A 123 25.08 -25.29 -14.01
N GLY A 124 23.97 -24.57 -13.91
CA GLY A 124 23.90 -23.29 -13.23
C GLY A 124 23.29 -23.42 -11.84
N ALA A 125 23.62 -22.51 -10.95
CA ALA A 125 22.80 -22.21 -9.78
C ALA A 125 22.94 -20.73 -9.43
N GLY A 126 21.89 -20.15 -8.89
CA GLY A 126 21.93 -18.77 -8.45
C GLY A 126 20.75 -18.41 -7.58
N GLY A 127 20.80 -17.21 -7.03
CA GLY A 127 19.71 -16.68 -6.24
C GLY A 127 19.90 -15.22 -5.89
N VAL A 128 18.83 -14.64 -5.37
CA VAL A 128 18.72 -13.26 -4.92
C VAL A 128 18.16 -13.25 -3.51
N PHE A 129 18.83 -12.51 -2.64
CA PHE A 129 18.38 -12.20 -1.29
C PHE A 129 17.89 -10.76 -1.23
N LYS A 130 16.63 -10.59 -0.88
CA LYS A 130 15.90 -9.32 -0.84
C LYS A 130 15.88 -8.71 0.56
N ASN A 131 15.66 -7.40 0.59
CA ASN A 131 15.53 -6.60 1.80
C ASN A 131 16.71 -6.79 2.75
N VAL A 132 17.93 -6.71 2.21
CA VAL A 132 19.18 -6.75 2.98
C VAL A 132 19.14 -5.63 4.01
N ARG A 133 19.45 -5.94 5.26
CA ARG A 133 19.43 -5.01 6.41
C ARG A 133 18.09 -4.29 6.66
N GLY A 134 17.01 -4.75 6.04
CA GLY A 134 15.71 -4.09 6.13
C GLY A 134 15.61 -2.79 5.30
N ARG A 135 16.47 -2.62 4.29
CA ARG A 135 16.63 -1.36 3.54
C ARG A 135 16.09 -1.40 2.11
N ASN A 136 15.29 -2.41 1.77
CA ASN A 136 14.87 -2.67 0.39
C ASN A 136 16.06 -2.77 -0.59
N GLU A 137 17.15 -3.40 -0.13
CA GLU A 137 18.34 -3.70 -0.94
C GLU A 137 18.34 -5.17 -1.34
N GLN A 138 18.91 -5.50 -2.49
CA GLN A 138 19.01 -6.87 -2.98
C GLN A 138 20.48 -7.24 -3.22
N VAL A 139 20.86 -8.45 -2.84
CA VAL A 139 22.16 -9.05 -3.17
C VAL A 139 21.89 -10.39 -3.86
N GLY A 140 22.46 -10.59 -5.04
CA GLY A 140 22.30 -11.81 -5.79
C GLY A 140 23.62 -12.30 -6.35
N GLY A 141 23.67 -13.58 -6.69
CA GLY A 141 24.84 -14.22 -7.26
C GLY A 141 24.48 -15.57 -7.85
N GLY A 142 25.36 -16.07 -8.70
CA GLY A 142 25.24 -17.39 -9.30
C GLY A 142 26.55 -17.85 -9.90
N PHE A 143 26.61 -19.14 -10.20
CA PHE A 143 27.71 -19.79 -10.90
C PHE A 143 27.15 -20.70 -11.98
N ALA A 144 27.91 -20.91 -13.04
CA ALA A 144 27.60 -21.87 -14.09
C ALA A 144 28.89 -22.57 -14.55
N PHE A 145 28.78 -23.86 -14.86
CA PHE A 145 29.86 -24.67 -15.41
C PHE A 145 29.31 -25.74 -16.36
N GLY A 146 30.10 -26.14 -17.37
CA GLY A 146 29.69 -27.01 -18.46
C GLY A 146 29.35 -26.24 -19.74
N GLY A 147 29.08 -26.95 -20.84
CA GLY A 147 28.63 -26.40 -22.12
C GLY A 147 29.54 -25.32 -22.73
N ARG A 148 30.74 -25.70 -23.19
CA ARG A 148 31.58 -24.84 -24.04
C ARG A 148 31.49 -25.25 -25.48
#